data_AF-A3UGC1-F1
#
_entry.id   AF-A3UGC1-F1
#
_cell.length_a   1.000
_cell.length_b   1.000
_cell.length_c   1.000
_cell.angle_alpha   90.00
_cell.angle_beta   90.00
_cell.angle_gamma   90.00
#
_symmetry.space_group_name_H-M   'P 1'
#
loop_
_entity.id
_entity.type
_entity.pdbx_description
1 polymer ?
#
loop_
_entity_poly.entity_id
_entity_poly.type
_entity_poly.pdbx_seq_one_letter_code
_entity_poly.pdbx_strand_id
1 'polypeptide(L)'
;MVRLLSLLRPARRPVIGQEKKALFRTASSLLASAAARLRTLPGLQGLVEGAAALGLFGLTAFAIHTLMSPIHFSMGLPGLRNDPDAFLRLAAIALLIPALGEELVFRGILQPARMSTTKDLAISALSLAAFVLWHPVQVWLGLPMAQPVFTEPAFLTLVAAVGALCTALTHRTGSLWPAMALHWVVVVGWKAGTG
;
A
#
# COMPACT_ATOMS: atom_id res chain seq x y z
N MET A 1 1.31 32.82 39.88
CA MET A 1 1.82 31.86 38.87
C MET A 1 1.16 30.47 38.90
N VAL A 2 0.14 30.18 39.73
CA VAL A 2 -0.45 28.81 39.83
C VAL A 2 -1.70 28.61 38.96
N ARG A 3 -2.33 29.68 38.44
CA ARG A 3 -3.61 29.60 37.70
C ARG A 3 -3.50 29.45 36.17
N LEU A 4 -2.30 29.57 35.59
CA LEU A 4 -2.11 29.51 34.13
C LEU A 4 -1.75 28.09 33.63
N LEU A 5 -1.32 27.19 34.53
CA LEU A 5 -0.93 25.82 34.18
C LEU A 5 -2.11 24.82 34.13
N SER A 6 -3.31 25.21 34.57
CA SER A 6 -4.50 24.35 34.51
C SER A 6 -5.15 24.32 33.13
N LEU A 7 -4.85 25.29 32.26
CA LEU A 7 -5.39 25.39 30.89
C LEU A 7 -4.58 24.59 29.86
N LEU A 8 -3.41 24.07 30.24
CA LEU A 8 -2.55 23.23 29.39
C LEU A 8 -2.68 21.73 29.67
N ARG A 9 -3.61 21.32 30.54
CA ARG A 9 -3.93 19.90 30.70
C ARG A 9 -4.84 19.46 29.55
N PRO A 10 -4.42 18.50 28.70
CA PRO A 10 -5.35 17.89 27.76
C PRO A 10 -6.50 17.27 28.55
N ALA A 11 -7.73 17.51 28.09
CA ALA A 11 -8.93 16.93 28.69
C ALA A 11 -8.73 15.41 28.81
N ARG A 12 -8.72 14.88 30.04
CA ARG A 12 -8.81 13.44 30.28
C ARG A 12 -10.15 12.99 29.71
N ARG A 13 -10.13 12.41 28.51
CA ARG A 13 -11.29 11.68 27.98
C ARG A 13 -11.62 10.58 28.99
N PRO A 14 -12.90 10.36 29.31
CA PRO A 14 -13.29 9.24 30.14
C PRO A 14 -12.72 7.96 29.53
N VAL A 15 -12.10 7.13 30.37
CA VAL A 15 -11.73 5.76 30.02
C VAL A 15 -13.05 5.00 29.91
N ILE A 16 -13.69 5.12 28.75
CA ILE A 16 -14.83 4.27 28.39
C ILE A 16 -14.27 2.84 28.36
N GLY A 17 -15.05 1.95 28.97
CA GLY A 17 -14.65 0.64 29.45
C GLY A 17 -13.77 -0.17 28.50
N GLN A 18 -12.98 -1.03 29.14
CA GLN A 18 -12.31 -2.17 28.54
C GLN A 18 -13.36 -3.04 27.84
N GLU A 19 -13.75 -2.70 26.62
CA GLU A 19 -14.44 -3.63 25.75
C GLU A 19 -13.49 -4.81 25.56
N LYS A 20 -13.97 -5.99 25.97
CA LYS A 20 -13.34 -7.26 25.62
C LYS A 20 -13.11 -7.22 24.11
N LYS A 21 -11.86 -7.03 23.68
CA LYS A 21 -11.49 -7.12 22.26
C LYS A 21 -11.95 -8.49 21.79
N ALA A 22 -13.03 -8.54 21.04
CA ALA A 22 -13.56 -9.78 20.48
C ALA A 22 -12.39 -10.50 19.79
N LEU A 23 -12.15 -11.75 20.20
CA LEU A 23 -11.01 -12.55 19.76
C LEU A 23 -10.99 -12.68 18.22
N PHE A 24 -12.17 -12.59 17.61
CA PHE A 24 -12.42 -12.54 16.17
C PHE A 24 -13.18 -11.26 15.80
N ARG A 25 -12.66 -10.53 14.81
CA ARG A 25 -13.36 -9.42 14.17
C ARG A 25 -14.42 -9.98 13.24
N THR A 26 -15.62 -9.42 13.26
CA THR A 26 -16.65 -9.76 12.28
C THR A 26 -16.30 -9.21 10.91
N ALA A 27 -16.77 -9.86 9.83
CA ALA A 27 -16.61 -9.34 8.47
C ALA A 27 -17.11 -7.89 8.33
N SER A 28 -18.21 -7.55 9.02
CA SER A 28 -18.75 -6.18 9.07
C SER A 28 -17.76 -5.16 9.65
N SER A 29 -17.00 -5.53 10.69
CA SER A 29 -16.02 -4.63 11.30
C SER A 29 -14.77 -4.41 10.43
N LEU A 30 -14.39 -5.41 9.62
CA LEU A 30 -13.31 -5.29 8.64
C LEU A 30 -13.71 -4.36 7.50
N LEU A 31 -14.91 -4.55 6.94
CA LEU A 31 -15.46 -3.70 5.90
C LEU A 31 -15.67 -2.26 6.37
N ALA A 32 -16.13 -2.05 7.61
CA ALA A 32 -16.26 -0.72 8.20
C ALA A 32 -14.90 -0.02 8.32
N SER A 33 -13.85 -0.75 8.71
CA SER A 33 -12.48 -0.22 8.79
C SER A 33 -11.94 0.18 7.42
N ALA A 34 -12.13 -0.67 6.42
CA ALA A 34 -11.74 -0.39 5.04
C ALA A 34 -12.47 0.85 4.50
N ALA A 35 -13.78 0.93 4.69
CA ALA A 35 -14.60 2.06 4.26
C ALA A 35 -14.22 3.36 4.97
N ALA A 36 -13.86 3.31 6.26
CA ALA A 36 -13.35 4.46 6.98
C ALA A 36 -12.05 4.98 6.36
N ARG A 37 -11.08 4.10 6.09
CA ARG A 37 -9.80 4.49 5.47
C ARG A 37 -9.95 5.04 4.05
N LEU A 38 -10.91 4.51 3.29
CA LEU A 38 -11.22 5.00 1.96
C LEU A 38 -11.87 6.39 1.98
N ARG A 39 -12.69 6.70 3.01
CA ARG A 39 -13.33 8.02 3.15
C ARG A 39 -12.40 9.08 3.76
N THR A 40 -11.37 8.68 4.49
CA THR A 40 -10.40 9.60 5.07
C THR A 40 -9.49 10.16 3.97
N LEU A 41 -9.71 11.42 3.58
CA LEU A 41 -8.80 12.11 2.65
C LEU A 41 -7.44 12.40 3.32
N PRO A 42 -6.34 12.35 2.56
CA PRO A 42 -5.03 12.67 3.10
C PRO A 42 -4.90 14.18 3.35
N GLY A 43 -4.46 14.55 4.55
CA GLY A 43 -3.97 15.90 4.81
C GLY A 43 -2.59 16.13 4.19
N LEU A 44 -2.04 17.35 4.34
CA LEU A 44 -0.71 17.71 3.83
C LEU A 44 0.39 16.73 4.30
N GLN A 45 0.34 16.32 5.56
CA GLN A 45 1.28 15.32 6.09
C GLN A 45 1.20 14.00 5.31
N GLY A 46 0.01 13.52 4.99
CA GLY A 46 -0.17 12.29 4.22
C GLY A 46 0.37 12.41 2.80
N LEU A 47 0.25 13.58 2.19
CA LEU A 47 0.83 13.87 0.87
C LEU A 47 2.36 13.90 0.92
N VAL A 48 2.94 14.56 1.94
CA VAL A 48 4.40 14.61 2.13
C VAL A 48 4.97 13.23 2.41
N GLU A 49 4.33 12.45 3.30
CA GLU A 49 4.74 11.06 3.57
C GLU A 49 4.64 10.19 2.32
N GLY A 50 3.60 10.36 1.50
CA GLY A 50 3.45 9.67 0.22
C GLY A 50 4.57 10.01 -0.78
N ALA A 51 4.88 11.30 -0.93
CA ALA A 51 5.98 11.76 -1.80
C ALA A 51 7.35 11.25 -1.32
N ALA A 52 7.61 11.29 -0.01
CA ALA A 52 8.82 10.75 0.57
C ALA A 52 8.93 9.22 0.37
N ALA A 53 7.82 8.50 0.53
CA ALA A 53 7.76 7.06 0.27
C ALA A 53 8.02 6.73 -1.21
N LEU A 54 7.52 7.55 -2.15
CA LEU A 54 7.83 7.39 -3.57
C LEU A 54 9.32 7.58 -3.85
N GLY A 55 9.94 8.62 -3.28
CA GLY A 55 11.38 8.85 -3.39
C GLY A 55 12.20 7.69 -2.83
N LEU A 56 11.84 7.20 -1.63
CA LEU A 56 12.48 6.05 -1.00
C LEU A 56 12.33 4.76 -1.82
N PHE A 57 11.15 4.53 -2.39
CA PHE A 57 10.92 3.41 -3.30
C PHE A 57 11.83 3.52 -4.52
N GLY A 58 11.91 4.69 -5.16
CA GLY A 58 12.79 4.92 -6.32
C GLY A 58 14.25 4.61 -6.02
N LEU A 59 14.76 5.06 -4.87
CA LEU A 59 16.13 4.75 -4.42
C LEU A 59 16.32 3.24 -4.17
N THR A 60 15.34 2.60 -3.56
CA THR A 60 15.36 1.15 -3.28
C THR A 60 15.32 0.34 -4.58
N ALA A 61 14.49 0.75 -5.54
CA ALA A 61 14.38 0.14 -6.85
C ALA A 61 15.68 0.29 -7.64
N PHE A 62 16.30 1.47 -7.61
CA PHE A 62 17.60 1.71 -8.21
C PHE A 62 18.68 0.82 -7.59
N ALA A 63 18.75 0.76 -6.24
CA ALA A 63 19.72 -0.09 -5.56
C ALA A 63 19.54 -1.58 -5.92
N ILE A 64 18.32 -2.10 -5.88
CA ILE A 64 18.01 -3.49 -6.26
C ILE A 64 18.42 -3.76 -7.71
N HIS A 65 18.12 -2.84 -8.63
CA HIS A 65 18.54 -2.95 -10.03
C HIS A 65 20.07 -3.03 -10.17
N THR A 66 20.82 -2.22 -9.42
CA THR A 66 22.30 -2.24 -9.48
C THR A 66 22.92 -3.49 -8.87
N LEU A 67 22.30 -4.06 -7.82
CA LEU A 67 22.87 -5.16 -7.05
C LEU A 67 22.50 -6.55 -7.60
N MET A 68 21.37 -6.68 -8.30
CA MET A 68 20.82 -7.97 -8.71
C MET A 68 20.97 -8.27 -10.22
N SER A 69 21.97 -7.70 -10.90
CA SER A 69 22.17 -7.79 -12.38
C SER A 69 21.03 -7.11 -13.16
N PRO A 70 21.07 -6.85 -14.49
CA PRO A 70 19.97 -6.20 -15.17
C PRO A 70 18.83 -7.21 -15.18
N ILE A 71 17.97 -7.09 -14.18
CA ILE A 71 16.66 -7.69 -14.12
C ILE A 71 16.12 -7.63 -15.54
N HIS A 72 15.58 -8.73 -16.04
CA HIS A 72 14.74 -8.73 -17.23
C HIS A 72 13.44 -7.97 -16.89
N PHE A 73 13.56 -6.67 -16.58
CA PHE A 73 12.50 -5.72 -16.27
C PHE A 73 11.73 -5.36 -17.55
N SER A 74 12.13 -5.93 -18.68
CA SER A 74 11.57 -5.75 -20.01
C SER A 74 10.25 -6.52 -20.17
N MET A 75 9.24 -6.12 -19.40
CA MET A 75 7.83 -6.57 -19.55
C MET A 75 6.86 -5.38 -19.43
N GLY A 76 7.37 -4.15 -19.55
CA GLY A 76 6.50 -3.00 -19.82
C GLY A 76 5.88 -3.13 -21.21
N LEU A 77 4.95 -2.23 -21.55
CA LEU A 77 4.33 -2.25 -22.88
C LEU A 77 5.18 -1.45 -23.88
N PRO A 78 5.75 -2.10 -24.92
CA PRO A 78 6.57 -1.38 -25.91
C PRO A 78 5.79 -0.27 -26.59
N GLY A 79 6.46 0.89 -26.75
CA GLY A 79 5.88 2.04 -27.42
C GLY A 79 4.85 2.83 -26.60
N LEU A 80 4.52 2.42 -25.36
CA LEU A 80 3.51 3.11 -24.54
C LEU A 80 3.83 4.59 -24.29
N ARG A 81 5.13 4.94 -24.17
CA ARG A 81 5.56 6.34 -24.00
C ARG A 81 5.23 7.22 -25.23
N ASN A 82 5.10 6.60 -26.39
CA ASN A 82 4.84 7.29 -27.67
C ASN A 82 3.34 7.25 -28.05
N ASP A 83 2.50 6.59 -27.25
CA ASP A 83 1.06 6.48 -27.46
C ASP A 83 0.32 7.00 -26.20
N PRO A 84 -0.05 8.30 -26.19
CA PRO A 84 -0.73 8.92 -25.05
C PRO A 84 -2.06 8.26 -24.69
N ASP A 85 -2.81 7.77 -25.68
CA ASP A 85 -4.12 7.15 -25.46
C ASP A 85 -3.97 5.79 -24.78
N ALA A 86 -3.03 4.98 -25.25
CA ALA A 86 -2.68 3.72 -24.59
C ALA A 86 -2.15 3.95 -23.17
N PHE A 87 -1.32 4.97 -22.96
CA PHE A 87 -0.82 5.33 -21.64
C PHE A 87 -1.96 5.72 -20.69
N LEU A 88 -2.87 6.61 -21.12
CA LEU A 88 -4.01 7.05 -20.31
C LEU A 88 -4.95 5.89 -19.98
N ARG A 89 -5.20 4.99 -20.95
CA ARG A 89 -6.00 3.79 -20.73
C ARG A 89 -5.37 2.85 -19.71
N LEU A 90 -4.06 2.59 -19.82
CA LEU A 90 -3.34 1.81 -18.83
C LEU A 90 -3.42 2.47 -17.45
N ALA A 91 -3.17 3.77 -17.36
CA ALA A 91 -3.18 4.49 -16.11
C ALA A 91 -4.56 4.43 -15.43
N ALA A 92 -5.65 4.58 -16.21
CA ALA A 92 -7.01 4.45 -15.71
C ALA A 92 -7.33 3.03 -15.21
N ILE A 93 -6.94 1.99 -15.97
CA ILE A 93 -7.12 0.59 -15.57
C ILE A 93 -6.31 0.30 -14.31
N ALA A 94 -5.03 0.67 -14.29
CA ALA A 94 -4.10 0.45 -13.18
C ALA A 94 -4.57 1.11 -11.87
N LEU A 95 -5.31 2.21 -11.96
CA LEU A 95 -5.90 2.87 -10.79
C LEU A 95 -6.94 1.97 -10.10
N LEU A 96 -7.77 1.27 -10.88
CA LEU A 96 -8.78 0.36 -10.35
C LEU A 96 -8.18 -1.01 -10.00
N ILE A 97 -7.42 -1.57 -10.94
CA ILE A 97 -6.77 -2.88 -10.86
C ILE A 97 -5.36 -2.74 -11.44
N PRO A 98 -4.29 -2.81 -10.61
CA PRO A 98 -4.29 -3.32 -9.25
C PRO A 98 -4.53 -2.28 -8.13
N ALA A 99 -4.27 -0.98 -8.33
CA ALA A 99 -4.00 -0.09 -7.20
C ALA A 99 -5.13 0.00 -6.16
N LEU A 100 -6.34 0.39 -6.53
CA LEU A 100 -7.46 0.45 -5.58
C LEU A 100 -7.84 -0.95 -5.07
N GLY A 101 -7.99 -1.92 -5.96
CA GLY A 101 -8.44 -3.26 -5.60
C GLY A 101 -7.52 -3.96 -4.60
N GLU A 102 -6.22 -3.98 -4.89
CA GLU A 102 -5.24 -4.63 -4.02
C GLU A 102 -5.05 -3.86 -2.71
N GLU A 103 -4.97 -2.52 -2.73
CA GLU A 103 -4.87 -1.76 -1.49
C GLU A 103 -6.13 -1.92 -0.60
N LEU A 104 -7.32 -2.00 -1.20
CA LEU A 104 -8.55 -2.25 -0.43
C LEU A 104 -8.53 -3.63 0.24
N VAL A 105 -8.10 -4.67 -0.46
CA VAL A 105 -8.02 -6.03 0.10
C VAL A 105 -6.93 -6.11 1.16
N PHE A 106 -5.68 -5.84 0.79
CA PHE A 106 -4.54 -6.13 1.65
C PHE A 106 -4.40 -5.10 2.78
N ARG A 107 -4.69 -3.82 2.51
CA ARG A 107 -4.51 -2.74 3.49
C ARG A 107 -5.83 -2.28 4.08
N GLY A 108 -6.93 -2.32 3.33
CA GLY A 108 -8.25 -1.96 3.86
C GLY A 108 -8.84 -3.05 4.77
N ILE A 109 -8.93 -4.28 4.26
CA ILE A 109 -9.70 -5.36 4.88
C ILE A 109 -8.82 -6.25 5.78
N LEU A 110 -7.67 -6.72 5.28
CA LEU A 110 -6.86 -7.71 5.98
C LEU A 110 -6.02 -7.13 7.13
N GLN A 111 -5.78 -5.82 7.14
CA GLN A 111 -4.98 -5.15 8.16
C GLN A 111 -5.83 -4.59 9.31
N PRO A 112 -5.27 -4.52 10.54
CA PRO A 112 -5.99 -3.98 11.67
C PRO A 112 -6.22 -2.47 11.49
N ALA A 113 -7.41 -1.99 11.86
CA ALA A 113 -7.78 -0.56 11.83
C ALA A 113 -6.71 0.39 12.42
N ARG A 114 -6.03 -0.02 13.49
CA ARG A 114 -4.90 0.69 14.10
C ARG A 114 -3.81 -0.30 14.51
N MET A 115 -2.56 0.06 14.29
CA MET A 115 -1.41 -0.72 14.77
C MET A 115 -1.09 -0.31 16.21
N SER A 116 -1.37 -1.18 17.17
CA SER A 116 -1.23 -0.87 18.61
C SER A 116 -0.54 -1.95 19.43
N THR A 117 -0.40 -3.15 18.86
CA THR A 117 0.14 -4.33 19.55
C THR A 117 1.03 -5.13 18.62
N THR A 118 1.87 -6.00 19.18
CA THR A 118 2.66 -6.97 18.40
C THR A 118 1.79 -7.90 17.56
N LYS A 119 0.58 -8.23 18.04
CA LYS A 119 -0.41 -8.99 17.26
C LYS A 119 -0.86 -8.22 16.01
N ASP A 120 -1.12 -6.92 16.14
CA ASP A 120 -1.50 -6.07 15.01
C ASP A 120 -0.36 -5.98 13.97
N LEU A 121 0.88 -5.89 14.43
CA LEU A 121 2.07 -5.93 13.58
C LEU A 121 2.19 -7.27 12.85
N ALA A 122 2.03 -8.39 13.55
CA ALA A 122 2.09 -9.73 12.96
C ALA A 122 0.99 -9.92 11.89
N ILE A 123 -0.24 -9.47 12.14
CA ILE A 123 -1.32 -9.51 11.14
C ILE A 123 -0.96 -8.67 9.91
N SER A 124 -0.35 -7.51 10.12
CA SER A 124 0.05 -6.63 9.01
C SER A 124 1.21 -7.22 8.19
N ALA A 125 2.15 -7.90 8.86
CA ALA A 125 3.23 -8.64 8.21
C ALA A 125 2.69 -9.84 7.40
N LEU A 126 1.71 -10.58 7.94
CA LEU A 126 1.03 -11.66 7.21
C LEU A 126 0.25 -11.14 5.99
N SER A 127 -0.44 -10.00 6.13
CA SER A 127 -1.10 -9.34 5.00
C SER A 127 -0.08 -8.90 3.93
N LEU A 128 1.07 -8.35 4.32
CA LEU A 128 2.15 -8.02 3.40
C LEU A 128 2.69 -9.26 2.68
N ALA A 129 2.93 -10.36 3.40
CA ALA A 129 3.36 -11.62 2.80
C ALA A 129 2.32 -12.15 1.80
N ALA A 130 1.03 -12.08 2.15
CA ALA A 130 -0.06 -12.46 1.24
C ALA A 130 -0.09 -11.57 -0.02
N PHE A 131 0.15 -10.26 0.11
CA PHE A 131 0.27 -9.34 -1.03
C PHE A 131 1.44 -9.71 -1.96
N VAL A 132 2.60 -10.07 -1.40
CA VAL A 132 3.75 -10.51 -2.20
C VAL A 132 3.43 -11.83 -2.91
N LEU A 133 2.90 -12.82 -2.18
CA LEU A 133 2.54 -14.14 -2.71
C LEU A 133 1.35 -14.11 -3.68
N TRP A 134 0.53 -13.06 -3.64
CA TRP A 134 -0.55 -12.88 -4.60
C TRP A 134 -0.01 -12.86 -6.04
N HIS A 135 1.16 -12.26 -6.27
CA HIS A 135 1.75 -12.13 -7.61
C HIS A 135 2.05 -13.47 -8.30
N PRO A 136 2.82 -14.41 -7.72
CA PRO A 136 3.02 -15.72 -8.33
C PRO A 136 1.72 -16.51 -8.41
N VAL A 137 0.79 -16.35 -7.46
CA VAL A 137 -0.55 -16.96 -7.54
C VAL A 137 -1.32 -16.49 -8.76
N GLN A 138 -1.24 -15.20 -9.15
CA GLN A 138 -1.87 -14.72 -10.37
C GLN A 138 -1.35 -15.46 -11.62
N VAL A 139 -0.05 -15.77 -11.67
CA VAL A 139 0.57 -16.54 -12.76
C VAL A 139 0.07 -17.98 -12.75
N TRP A 140 0.07 -18.64 -11.60
CA TRP A 140 -0.37 -20.03 -11.47
C TRP A 140 -1.85 -20.23 -11.78
N LEU A 141 -2.68 -19.20 -11.52
CA LEU A 141 -4.10 -19.19 -11.87
C LEU A 141 -4.36 -18.74 -13.31
N GLY A 142 -3.34 -18.33 -14.07
CA GLY A 142 -3.49 -17.86 -15.45
C GLY A 142 -4.34 -16.61 -15.57
N LEU A 143 -4.26 -15.69 -14.61
CA LEU A 143 -5.09 -14.48 -14.64
C LEU A 143 -4.69 -13.57 -15.82
N PRO A 144 -5.65 -12.85 -16.45
CA PRO A 144 -5.38 -12.07 -17.67
C PRO A 144 -4.29 -10.99 -17.57
N MET A 145 -4.03 -10.48 -16.36
CA MET A 145 -3.03 -9.43 -16.11
C MET A 145 -1.70 -9.96 -15.54
N ALA A 146 -1.61 -11.27 -15.30
CA ALA A 146 -0.41 -11.88 -14.77
C ALA A 146 0.73 -11.81 -15.80
N GLN A 147 1.94 -11.52 -15.32
CA GLN A 147 3.14 -11.51 -16.15
C GLN A 147 4.16 -12.51 -15.62
N PRO A 148 4.96 -13.16 -16.48
CA PRO A 148 6.05 -14.05 -16.07
C PRO A 148 6.97 -13.48 -14.98
N VAL A 149 7.22 -12.17 -15.01
CA VAL A 149 8.06 -11.48 -14.02
C VAL A 149 7.50 -11.55 -12.58
N PHE A 150 6.23 -11.88 -12.40
CA PHE A 150 5.60 -12.01 -11.08
C PHE A 150 6.12 -13.18 -10.24
N THR A 151 6.88 -14.10 -10.83
CA THR A 151 7.58 -15.18 -10.11
C THR A 151 9.05 -14.86 -9.85
N GLU A 152 9.58 -13.76 -10.38
CA GLU A 152 11.00 -13.43 -10.27
C GLU A 152 11.36 -12.88 -8.89
N PRO A 153 12.42 -13.38 -8.22
CA PRO A 153 12.79 -12.94 -6.87
C PRO A 153 13.05 -11.42 -6.75
N ALA A 154 13.66 -10.81 -7.77
CA ALA A 154 13.93 -9.38 -7.78
C ALA A 154 12.63 -8.56 -7.84
N PHE A 155 11.66 -9.00 -8.65
CA PHE A 155 10.34 -8.38 -8.71
C PHE A 155 9.59 -8.52 -7.38
N LEU A 156 9.60 -9.71 -6.79
CA LEU A 156 8.97 -9.95 -5.49
C LEU A 156 9.59 -9.10 -4.37
N THR A 157 10.90 -8.83 -4.44
CA THR A 157 11.59 -7.92 -3.52
C THR A 157 11.07 -6.48 -3.66
N LEU A 158 10.84 -6.01 -4.88
CA LEU A 158 10.26 -4.69 -5.14
C LEU A 158 8.80 -4.62 -4.72
N VAL A 159 8.02 -5.67 -4.98
CA VAL A 159 6.64 -5.81 -4.49
C VAL A 159 6.62 -5.75 -2.96
N ALA A 160 7.53 -6.44 -2.28
CA ALA A 160 7.65 -6.38 -0.83
C ALA A 160 7.99 -4.96 -0.35
N ALA A 161 8.90 -4.26 -1.03
CA ALA A 161 9.29 -2.89 -0.70
C ALA A 161 8.11 -1.90 -0.85
N VAL A 162 7.45 -1.86 -2.01
CA VAL A 162 6.28 -0.98 -2.22
C VAL A 162 5.15 -1.37 -1.26
N GLY A 163 4.92 -2.66 -1.04
CA GLY A 163 3.88 -3.14 -0.15
C GLY A 163 4.11 -2.78 1.33
N ALA A 164 5.36 -2.75 1.77
CA ALA A 164 5.74 -2.29 3.10
C ALA A 164 5.53 -0.77 3.25
N LEU A 165 5.90 0.02 2.24
CA LEU A 165 5.66 1.46 2.22
C LEU A 165 4.17 1.79 2.22
N CYS A 166 3.35 1.12 1.41
CA CYS A 166 1.89 1.26 1.42
C CYS A 166 1.28 0.92 2.78
N THR A 167 1.76 -0.15 3.42
CA THR A 167 1.33 -0.54 4.78
C THR A 167 1.68 0.55 5.79
N ALA A 168 2.90 1.08 5.76
CA ALA A 168 3.33 2.16 6.63
C ALA A 168 2.49 3.43 6.43
N LEU A 169 2.27 3.85 5.18
CA LEU A 169 1.43 5.01 4.84
C LEU A 169 0.00 4.85 5.35
N THR A 170 -0.60 3.69 5.14
CA THR A 170 -1.98 3.42 5.58
C THR A 170 -2.11 3.53 7.09
N HIS A 171 -1.17 2.99 7.85
CA HIS A 171 -1.22 3.03 9.31
C HIS A 171 -0.86 4.39 9.91
N ARG A 172 0.05 5.14 9.28
CA ARG A 172 0.45 6.48 9.75
C ARG A 172 -0.60 7.54 9.47
N THR A 173 -1.23 7.46 8.29
CA THR A 173 -2.21 8.47 7.85
C THR A 173 -3.66 8.10 8.18
N GLY A 174 -3.94 6.81 8.41
CA GLY A 174 -5.32 6.31 8.52
C GLY A 174 -6.11 6.38 7.21
N SER A 175 -5.44 6.66 6.10
CA SER A 175 -6.00 6.88 4.76
C SER A 175 -5.44 5.86 3.77
N LEU A 176 -6.29 5.35 2.88
CA LEU A 176 -5.82 4.49 1.77
C LEU A 176 -5.23 5.30 0.61
N TRP A 177 -5.56 6.59 0.48
CA TRP A 177 -5.22 7.39 -0.70
C TRP A 177 -3.71 7.53 -0.94
N PRO A 178 -2.86 7.81 0.07
CA PRO A 178 -1.41 7.90 -0.16
C PRO A 178 -0.80 6.57 -0.63
N ALA A 179 -1.24 5.45 -0.05
CA ALA A 179 -0.78 4.13 -0.43
C ALA A 179 -1.25 3.77 -1.85
N MET A 180 -2.51 4.02 -2.17
CA MET A 180 -3.07 3.80 -3.51
C MET A 180 -2.35 4.65 -4.57
N ALA A 181 -2.10 5.93 -4.29
CA ALA A 181 -1.38 6.82 -5.20
C ALA A 181 0.08 6.36 -5.42
N LEU A 182 0.79 5.99 -4.35
CA LEU A 182 2.14 5.42 -4.44
C LEU A 182 2.15 4.16 -5.31
N HIS A 183 1.31 3.19 -4.99
CA HIS A 183 1.24 1.92 -5.72
C HIS A 183 0.89 2.16 -7.20
N TRP A 184 -0.09 3.03 -7.47
CA TRP A 184 -0.49 3.38 -8.82
C TRP A 184 0.66 4.01 -9.64
N VAL A 185 1.35 5.01 -9.09
CA VAL A 185 2.50 5.65 -9.74
C VAL A 185 3.60 4.64 -10.03
N VAL A 186 3.88 3.73 -9.09
CA VAL A 186 4.89 2.67 -9.27
C VAL A 186 4.50 1.72 -10.41
N VAL A 187 3.24 1.27 -10.48
CA VAL A 187 2.77 0.35 -11.53
C VAL A 187 2.79 1.02 -12.90
N VAL A 188 2.25 2.24 -13.01
CA VAL A 188 2.24 2.99 -14.28
C VAL A 188 3.66 3.32 -14.72
N GLY A 189 4.48 3.81 -13.79
CA GLY A 189 5.89 4.16 -14.04
C GLY A 189 6.71 2.96 -14.47
N TRP A 190 6.46 1.77 -13.89
CA TRP A 190 7.08 0.53 -14.34
C TRP A 190 6.62 0.16 -15.77
N LYS A 191 5.32 0.04 -16.00
CA LYS A 191 4.76 -0.43 -17.28
C LYS A 191 5.10 0.49 -18.46
N ALA A 192 5.17 1.80 -18.23
CA ALA A 192 5.62 2.76 -19.22
C ALA A 192 7.15 2.89 -19.27
N GLY A 193 7.82 2.64 -18.15
CA GLY A 193 9.24 2.83 -17.97
C GLY A 193 10.11 1.77 -18.63
N THR A 194 9.62 0.54 -18.66
CA THR A 194 10.40 -0.65 -19.04
C THR A 194 9.75 -1.47 -20.17
N GLY A 195 8.91 -0.80 -20.96
CA GLY A 195 8.38 -1.30 -22.23
C GLY A 195 9.26 -0.91 -23.39
#